data_AF-A0A1J3J970-F1
#
_entry.id   AF-A0A1J3J970-F1
#
_cell.length_a   1.000
_cell.length_b   1.000
_cell.length_c   1.000
_cell.angle_alpha   90.00
_cell.angle_beta   90.00
_cell.angle_gamma   90.00
#
_symmetry.space_group_name_H-M   'P 1'
#
loop_
_entity.id
_entity.type
_entity.pdbx_description
1 polymer ?
#
loop_
_entity_poly.entity_id
_entity_poly.type
_entity_poly.pdbx_seq_one_letter_code
_entity_poly.pdbx_strand_id
1 'polypeptide(L)' 'MGIYLSSPKTDKFSKDGENDKLRYGLSSMQGWRASMEDAHAAILNLDDNTSFLGVYDGHGGKVVSKFCAKYLHQQVLS' A
#
# COMPACT_ATOMS: atom_id res chain seq x y z
N MET A 1 -22.60 16.95 -3.15
CA MET A 1 -22.18 15.54 -3.03
C MET A 1 -20.89 15.52 -2.22
N GLY A 2 -20.90 14.90 -1.04
CA GLY A 2 -19.78 14.95 -0.09
C GLY A 2 -18.63 14.00 -0.44
N ILE A 3 -17.69 13.82 0.48
CA ILE A 3 -16.51 12.93 0.38
C ILE A 3 -16.85 11.43 0.31
N TYR A 4 -18.13 11.07 0.48
CA TYR A 4 -18.63 9.69 0.51
C TYR A 4 -19.46 9.35 -0.72
N LEU A 5 -19.33 8.10 -1.16
CA LEU A 5 -20.17 7.46 -2.19
C LEU A 5 -21.54 7.07 -1.62
N SER A 6 -22.51 6.85 -2.50
CA SER A 6 -23.84 6.32 -2.13
C SER A 6 -23.82 4.86 -1.68
N SER A 7 -22.81 4.10 -2.08
CA SER A 7 -22.55 2.72 -1.67
C SER A 7 -21.04 2.47 -1.65
N PRO A 8 -20.53 1.54 -0.83
CA PRO A 8 -19.11 1.28 -0.77
C PRO A 8 -18.63 0.53 -2.01
N LYS A 9 -17.42 0.83 -2.47
CA LYS A 9 -16.69 -0.03 -3.40
C LYS A 9 -16.03 -1.15 -2.60
N THR A 10 -16.48 -2.37 -2.81
CA THR A 10 -16.07 -3.55 -2.05
C THR A 10 -15.01 -4.41 -2.74
N ASP A 11 -14.62 -4.05 -3.97
CA ASP A 11 -13.54 -4.72 -4.71
C ASP A 11 -12.26 -4.78 -3.87
N LYS A 12 -11.70 -5.98 -3.78
CA LYS A 12 -10.46 -6.26 -3.05
C LYS A 12 -9.31 -6.32 -4.03
N PHE A 13 -8.27 -5.54 -3.76
CA PHE A 13 -6.99 -5.66 -4.43
C PHE A 13 -6.07 -6.45 -3.52
N SER A 14 -6.08 -7.77 -3.69
CA SER A 14 -5.27 -8.68 -2.89
C SER A 14 -4.00 -9.07 -3.62
N LYS A 15 -2.91 -9.22 -2.87
CA LYS A 15 -1.64 -9.73 -3.35
C LYS A 15 -0.98 -10.52 -2.25
N ASP A 16 -0.24 -11.54 -2.61
CA ASP A 16 0.59 -12.33 -1.73
C ASP A 16 1.96 -12.57 -2.37
N GLY A 17 2.87 -13.12 -1.58
CA GLY A 17 4.18 -13.53 -2.06
C GLY A 17 5.04 -14.11 -0.95
N GLU A 18 6.15 -14.71 -1.34
CA GLU A 18 7.07 -15.37 -0.42
C GLU A 18 8.50 -15.32 -0.91
N ASN A 19 9.44 -15.46 0.03
CA ASN A 19 10.84 -15.81 -0.23
C ASN A 19 11.24 -16.92 0.76
N ASP A 20 12.51 -17.32 0.75
CA ASP A 20 13.02 -18.41 1.61
C ASP A 20 12.90 -18.12 3.12
N LYS A 21 12.62 -16.87 3.50
CA LYS A 21 12.60 -16.42 4.90
C LYS A 21 11.18 -16.14 5.41
N LEU A 22 10.28 -15.64 4.57
CA LEU A 22 8.93 -15.25 4.99
C LEU A 22 7.88 -15.30 3.86
N ARG A 23 6.61 -15.30 4.28
CA ARG A 23 5.43 -15.18 3.42
C ARG A 23 4.62 -13.94 3.82
N TYR A 24 4.01 -13.25 2.87
CA TYR A 24 3.09 -12.15 3.14
C TYR A 24 1.79 -12.29 2.34
N GLY A 25 0.76 -11.66 2.87
CA GLY A 25 -0.49 -11.38 2.16
C GLY A 25 -0.93 -9.96 2.49
N LEU A 26 -1.53 -9.27 1.52
CA LEU A 26 -2.13 -7.96 1.68
C LEU A 26 -3.42 -7.86 0.88
N SER A 27 -4.30 -6.97 1.31
CA SER A 27 -5.51 -6.61 0.59
C SER A 27 -5.87 -5.16 0.86
N SER A 28 -6.34 -4.43 -0.16
CA SER A 28 -6.87 -3.08 0.00
C SER A 28 -8.27 -2.94 -0.62
N MET A 29 -9.03 -1.96 -0.11
CA MET A 29 -10.41 -1.70 -0.53
C MET A 29 -10.73 -0.22 -0.32
N GLN A 30 -11.33 0.43 -1.31
CA GLN A 30 -11.68 1.86 -1.24
C GLN A 30 -12.81 2.14 -0.23
N GLY A 31 -13.80 1.24 -0.14
CA GLY A 31 -14.94 1.43 0.74
C GLY A 31 -15.79 2.64 0.33
N TRP A 32 -16.18 3.46 1.30
CA TRP A 32 -17.13 4.56 1.12
C TRP A 32 -16.52 5.85 0.57
N ARG A 33 -15.18 5.98 0.57
CA ARG A 33 -14.52 7.21 0.11
C ARG A 33 -14.67 7.37 -1.40
N ALA A 34 -14.73 8.61 -1.88
CA ALA A 34 -14.80 8.91 -3.32
C ALA A 34 -13.51 8.48 -4.07
N SER A 35 -12.35 8.63 -3.43
CA SER A 35 -11.02 8.23 -3.92
C SER A 35 -10.39 7.18 -3.00
N MET A 36 -9.61 6.28 -3.60
CA MET A 36 -8.67 5.43 -2.87
C MET A 36 -7.34 6.18 -2.78
N GLU A 37 -6.96 6.57 -1.57
CA GLU A 37 -5.74 7.35 -1.31
C GLU A 37 -4.62 6.50 -0.71
N ASP A 38 -4.92 5.33 -0.16
CA ASP A 38 -3.89 4.46 0.38
C ASP A 38 -3.01 3.85 -0.71
N ALA A 39 -1.78 3.54 -0.33
CA ALA A 39 -0.83 2.78 -1.10
C ALA A 39 -0.12 1.77 -0.19
N HIS A 40 0.62 0.84 -0.79
CA HIS A 40 1.44 -0.12 -0.05
C HIS A 40 2.72 -0.46 -0.81
N ALA A 41 3.73 -0.92 -0.08
CA ALA A 41 4.94 -1.51 -0.62
C ALA A 41 5.13 -2.89 0.02
N ALA A 42 5.40 -3.91 -0.79
CA ALA A 42 5.75 -5.24 -0.33
C ALA A 42 6.99 -5.73 -1.11
N ILE A 43 8.16 -5.57 -0.50
CA ILE A 43 9.47 -5.82 -1.10
C ILE A 43 10.14 -6.89 -0.27
N LEU A 44 10.13 -8.12 -0.77
CA LEU A 44 10.67 -9.27 -0.05
C LEU A 44 12.19 -9.29 0.01
N ASN A 45 12.84 -8.87 -1.07
CA ASN A 45 14.28 -8.87 -1.20
C ASN A 45 14.73 -7.42 -1.40
N LEU A 46 14.70 -6.64 -0.32
CA LEU A 46 15.15 -5.24 -0.36
C LEU A 46 16.70 -5.19 -0.39
N ASP A 47 17.33 -6.06 0.41
CA ASP A 47 18.74 -6.42 0.37
C ASP A 47 18.89 -7.92 0.70
N ASP A 48 20.10 -8.38 1.01
CA ASP A 48 20.38 -9.80 1.32
C ASP A 48 19.61 -10.34 2.54
N ASN A 49 19.29 -9.49 3.51
CA ASN A 49 18.73 -9.87 4.81
C ASN A 49 17.47 -9.10 5.23
N THR A 50 17.04 -8.11 4.46
CA THR A 50 15.94 -7.24 4.81
C THR A 50 14.78 -7.38 3.85
N SER A 51 13.59 -7.55 4.40
CA SER A 51 12.32 -7.36 3.70
C SER A 51 11.65 -6.08 4.19
N PHE A 52 10.95 -5.38 3.31
CA PHE A 52 10.25 -4.14 3.64
C PHE A 52 8.78 -4.23 3.26
N LEU A 53 7.93 -3.99 4.26
CA LEU A 53 6.48 -3.91 4.11
C LEU A 53 6.04 -2.54 4.64
N GLY A 54 5.26 -1.80 3.85
CA GLY A 54 4.78 -0.46 4.21
C GLY A 54 3.34 -0.25 3.77
N VAL A 55 2.53 0.38 4.63
CA VAL A 55 1.17 0.84 4.33
C VAL A 55 1.14 2.34 4.51
N TYR A 56 0.55 3.05 3.54
CA TYR A 56 0.58 4.50 3.48
C TYR A 56 -0.84 5.02 3.33
N ASP A 57 -1.37 5.67 4.35
CA ASP A 57 -2.69 6.34 4.32
C ASP A 57 -2.51 7.75 3.73
N GLY A 58 -3.13 8.00 2.58
CA GLY A 58 -3.09 9.30 1.93
C GLY A 58 -4.19 10.22 2.43
N HIS A 59 -3.90 11.50 2.66
CA HIS A 59 -4.91 12.49 3.02
C HIS A 59 -4.76 13.75 2.18
N GLY A 60 -5.86 14.15 1.51
CA GLY A 60 -5.85 15.29 0.58
C GLY A 60 -5.29 14.95 -0.80
N GLY A 61 -5.27 13.66 -1.15
CA GLY A 61 -4.81 13.15 -2.43
C GLY A 61 -3.81 12.00 -2.30
N LYS A 62 -3.80 11.13 -3.31
CA LYS A 62 -2.99 9.90 -3.36
C LYS A 62 -1.53 10.07 -3.78
N VAL A 63 -1.08 11.30 -4.07
CA VAL A 63 0.23 11.53 -4.70
C VAL A 63 1.36 11.16 -3.74
N VAL A 64 1.30 11.64 -2.49
CA VAL A 64 2.35 11.41 -1.49
C VAL A 64 2.38 9.96 -1.04
N SER A 65 1.24 9.33 -0.75
CA SER A 65 1.18 7.91 -0.38
C SER A 65 1.78 7.01 -1.46
N LYS A 66 1.47 7.27 -2.74
CA LYS A 66 2.10 6.57 -3.87
C LYS A 66 3.59 6.84 -4.02
N PHE A 67 4.02 8.08 -3.79
CA PHE A 67 5.44 8.42 -3.80
C PHE A 67 6.20 7.67 -2.71
N CYS A 68 5.68 7.66 -1.48
CA CYS A 68 6.26 6.93 -0.36
C CYS A 68 6.32 5.42 -0.64
N ALA A 69 5.24 4.82 -1.15
CA ALA A 69 5.23 3.41 -1.54
C ALA A 69 6.30 3.06 -2.58
N LYS A 70 6.61 3.99 -3.48
CA LYS A 70 7.60 3.79 -4.54
C LYS A 70 9.04 4.04 -4.10
N TYR A 71 9.28 4.94 -3.13
CA TYR A 71 10.64 5.44 -2.88
C TYR A 71 11.10 5.37 -1.42
N LEU A 72 10.21 5.28 -0.42
CA LEU A 72 10.60 5.39 0.99
C LEU A 72 11.62 4.31 1.41
N HIS A 73 11.42 3.07 0.97
CA HIS A 73 12.32 1.95 1.27
C HIS A 73 13.75 2.20 0.78
N GLN A 74 13.94 3.01 -0.28
CA GLN A 74 15.28 3.39 -0.78
C GLN A 74 15.94 4.45 0.09
N GLN A 75 15.14 5.29 0.76
CA GLN A 75 15.63 6.38 1.61
C GLN A 75 15.92 5.92 3.05
N VAL A 76 15.27 4.85 3.52
CA VAL A 76 15.47 4.34 4.88
C VAL A 76 16.71 3.43 4.99
N LEU A 77 17.22 2.92 3.87
CA LEU A 77 18.45 2.12 3.81
C LEU A 77 19.74 2.96 3.65
N SER A 78 19.63 4.28 3.56
CA SER A 78 20.79 5.18 3.38
C SER A 78 21.60 5.33 4.66
#